data_AF-A0A117V036-F1
#
_entry.id   AF-A0A117V036-F1
#
_cell.length_a   1.000
_cell.length_b   1.000
_cell.length_c   1.000
_cell.angle_alpha   90.00
_cell.angle_beta   90.00
_cell.angle_gamma   90.00
#
_symmetry.space_group_name_H-M   'P 1'
#
loop_
_entity.id
_entity.type
_entity.pdbx_description
1 polymer ?
#
loop_
_entity_poly.entity_id
_entity_poly.type
_entity_poly.pdbx_seq_one_letter_code
_entity_poly.pdbx_strand_id
1 'polypeptide(L)' 'MPRMEHIELERHSRAIVADLTKLIEHWRAVFDWDVPDIDQTCADALIFKEVRAALDQIERDLLR' A
#
# COMPACT_ATOMS: atom_id res chain seq x y z
N MET A 1 26.92 13.80 0.78
CA MET A 1 26.34 13.52 2.11
C MET A 1 24.84 13.38 1.96
N PRO A 2 24.20 12.36 2.56
CA PRO A 2 22.75 12.27 2.56
C PRO A 2 22.17 13.48 3.31
N ARG A 3 21.11 14.08 2.77
CA ARG A 3 20.35 15.14 3.44
C ARG A 3 19.69 14.57 4.70
N MET A 4 19.49 15.38 5.76
CA MET A 4 18.92 14.89 7.03
C MET A 4 17.57 14.19 6.82
N GLU A 5 16.79 14.65 5.85
CA GLU A 5 15.50 14.09 5.43
C GLU A 5 15.62 12.62 4.98
N HIS A 6 16.71 12.25 4.30
CA HIS A 6 16.92 10.86 3.90
C HIS A 6 17.23 9.94 5.08
N ILE A 7 17.98 10.44 6.08
CA ILE A 7 18.34 9.67 7.28
C ILE A 7 17.08 9.38 8.12
N GLU A 8 16.22 10.39 8.32
CA GLU A 8 14.97 10.19 9.04
C GLU A 8 14.00 9.30 8.24
N LEU A 9 13.94 9.42 6.91
CA LEU A 9 13.15 8.52 6.06
C LEU A 9 13.61 7.05 6.20
N GLU A 10 14.92 6.79 6.16
CA GLU A 10 15.49 5.45 6.34
C GLU A 10 15.12 4.87 7.72
N ARG A 11 15.15 5.70 8.77
CA ARG A 11 14.75 5.30 10.13
C ARG A 11 13.27 4.88 10.19
N HIS A 12 12.39 5.56 9.47
CA HIS A 12 10.95 5.30 9.49
C HIS A 12 10.47 4.31 8.40
N SER A 13 11.30 3.96 7.43
CA SER A 13 10.94 3.09 6.30
C SER A 13 10.28 1.76 6.73
N ARG A 14 10.79 1.12 7.79
CA ARG A 14 10.17 -0.11 8.32
C ARG A 14 8.76 0.11 8.89
N ALA A 15 8.53 1.23 9.55
CA ALA A 15 7.21 1.58 10.09
C ALA A 15 6.22 1.85 8.95
N ILE A 16 6.65 2.56 7.91
CA ILE A 16 5.85 2.80 6.70
C ILE A 16 5.44 1.48 6.06
N VAL A 17 6.39 0.54 5.88
CA VAL A 17 6.07 -0.79 5.33
C VAL A 17 5.06 -1.53 6.22
N ALA A 18 5.24 -1.51 7.54
CA ALA A 18 4.32 -2.18 8.46
C ALA A 18 2.89 -1.62 8.40
N ASP A 19 2.74 -0.31 8.29
CA ASP A 19 1.41 0.31 8.21
C ASP A 19 0.75 0.09 6.84
N LEU A 20 1.53 0.09 5.75
CA LEU A 20 1.03 -0.28 4.44
C LEU A 20 0.62 -1.75 4.38
N THR A 21 1.34 -2.66 5.04
CA THR A 21 0.94 -4.07 5.13
C THR A 21 -0.44 -4.22 5.79
N LYS A 22 -0.67 -3.54 6.93
CA LYS A 22 -1.98 -3.57 7.61
C LYS A 22 -3.10 -3.04 6.72
N LEU A 23 -2.83 -2.00 5.93
CA LEU A 23 -3.80 -1.44 4.99
C LEU A 23 -4.17 -2.47 3.91
N ILE A 24 -3.19 -3.17 3.34
CA ILE A 24 -3.44 -4.23 2.35
C ILE A 24 -4.23 -5.38 2.96
N GLU A 25 -3.86 -5.83 4.16
CA GLU A 25 -4.58 -6.88 4.90
C GLU A 25 -6.03 -6.49 5.17
N HIS A 26 -6.28 -5.23 5.53
CA HIS A 26 -7.63 -4.70 5.69
C HIS A 26 -8.45 -4.86 4.40
N TRP A 27 -7.91 -4.45 3.25
CA TRP A 27 -8.62 -4.57 1.98
C TRP A 27 -8.82 -6.03 1.57
N ARG A 28 -7.83 -6.90 1.79
CA ARG A 28 -8.01 -8.34 1.58
C ARG A 28 -9.18 -8.91 2.37
N ALA A 29 -9.32 -8.49 3.63
CA ALA A 29 -10.44 -8.90 4.49
C ALA A 29 -11.78 -8.25 4.12
N VAL A 30 -11.79 -7.04 3.55
CA VAL A 30 -13.03 -6.42 3.04
C VAL A 30 -13.53 -7.13 1.79
N PHE A 31 -12.60 -7.50 0.92
CA PHE A 31 -12.91 -8.21 -0.31
C PHE A 31 -13.23 -9.69 -0.09
N ASP A 32 -12.93 -10.24 1.11
CA ASP A 32 -13.04 -11.64 1.54
C ASP A 32 -13.95 -12.45 0.61
N TRP A 33 -13.32 -12.93 -0.46
CA TRP A 33 -14.00 -13.55 -1.56
C TRP A 33 -14.28 -14.96 -1.08
N ASP A 34 -15.40 -15.16 -0.38
CA ASP A 34 -15.99 -16.48 -0.16
C ASP A 34 -16.57 -17.00 -1.49
N VAL A 35 -15.70 -17.00 -2.51
CA VAL A 35 -15.97 -17.32 -3.90
C VAL A 35 -15.10 -18.52 -4.23
N PRO A 36 -15.71 -19.70 -4.41
CA PRO A 36 -15.00 -20.89 -4.86
C PRO A 36 -14.18 -20.60 -6.11
N ASP A 37 -13.00 -21.20 -6.20
CA ASP A 37 -12.11 -21.12 -7.36
C ASP A 37 -11.54 -19.73 -7.67
N ILE A 38 -11.58 -18.77 -6.73
CA ILE A 38 -10.94 -17.48 -6.96
C ILE A 38 -9.42 -17.60 -7.06
N ASP A 39 -8.86 -16.96 -8.09
CA ASP A 39 -7.43 -16.71 -8.16
C ASP A 39 -7.04 -15.62 -7.17
N GLN A 40 -6.72 -16.04 -5.95
CA GLN A 40 -6.29 -15.15 -4.87
C GLN A 40 -5.06 -14.32 -5.23
N THR A 41 -4.16 -14.83 -6.08
CA THR A 41 -2.96 -14.10 -6.50
C THR A 41 -3.34 -12.94 -7.41
N CYS A 42 -4.25 -13.17 -8.35
CA CYS A 42 -4.81 -12.12 -9.20
C CYS A 42 -5.56 -11.07 -8.36
N ALA A 43 -6.39 -11.49 -7.42
CA ALA A 43 -7.13 -10.59 -6.53
C ALA A 43 -6.18 -9.71 -5.69
N ASP A 44 -5.17 -10.30 -5.06
CA ASP A 44 -4.15 -9.57 -4.30
C ASP A 44 -3.43 -8.55 -5.20
N ALA A 45 -3.06 -8.93 -6.43
CA ALA A 45 -2.40 -8.03 -7.37
C ALA A 45 -3.27 -6.83 -7.78
N LEU A 46 -4.59 -7.03 -7.93
CA LEU A 46 -5.55 -5.96 -8.19
C LEU A 46 -5.65 -4.99 -7.01
N ILE A 47 -5.67 -5.49 -5.77
CA ILE A 47 -5.66 -4.65 -4.56
C ILE A 47 -4.40 -3.77 -4.53
N PHE A 48 -3.21 -4.36 -4.76
CA PHE A 48 -1.97 -3.58 -4.80
C PHE A 48 -1.98 -2.50 -5.89
N LYS A 49 -2.52 -2.81 -7.08
CA LYS A 49 -2.63 -1.85 -8.19
C LYS A 49 -3.50 -0.67 -7.81
N GLU A 50 -4.67 -0.93 -7.23
CA GLU A 50 -5.63 0.11 -6.84
C GLU A 50 -5.08 1.00 -5.73
N VAL A 51 -4.43 0.41 -4.72
CA VAL A 51 -3.82 1.16 -3.62
C VAL A 51 -2.70 2.09 -4.12
N ARG A 52 -1.89 1.65 -5.09
CA ARG A 52 -0.89 2.52 -5.73
C ARG A 52 -1.54 3.68 -6.47
N ALA A 53 -2.56 3.41 -7.29
CA ALA A 53 -3.27 4.46 -8.03
C ALA A 53 -3.92 5.49 -7.09
N ALA A 54 -4.47 5.05 -5.96
CA ALA A 54 -5.02 5.92 -4.93
C ALA A 54 -3.93 6.78 -4.26
N LEU A 55 -2.76 6.21 -3.94
CA LEU A 55 -1.63 6.97 -3.42
C LEU A 55 -1.14 8.03 -4.42
N ASP A 56 -0.99 7.67 -5.70
CA ASP A 56 -0.62 8.62 -6.75
C ASP A 56 -1.63 9.76 -6.88
N GLN A 57 -2.93 9.47 -6.69
CA GLN A 57 -3.98 10.49 -6.71
C GLN A 57 -3.87 11.43 -5.50
N ILE A 58 -3.68 10.88 -4.29
CA ILE A 58 -3.49 11.68 -3.07
C ILE A 58 -2.26 12.57 -3.19
N GLU A 59 -1.14 12.05 -3.72
CA GLU A 59 0.07 12.83 -3.96
C GLU A 59 -0.21 14.02 -4.89
N ARG A 60 -0.90 13.77 -6.01
CA ARG A 60 -1.30 14.82 -6.96
C ARG A 60 -2.23 15.86 -6.33
N ASP A 61 -3.03 15.50 -5.34
CA ASP A 61 -3.96 16.43 -4.70
C ASP A 61 -3.28 17.24 -3.58
N LEU A 62 -2.33 16.65 -2.85
CA LEU A 62 -1.64 17.28 -1.72
C LEU A 62 -0.41 18.12 -2.13
N LEU A 63 0.28 17.76 -3.21
CA LEU A 63 1.52 18.41 -3.65
C LEU A 63 1.31 19.36 -4.84
N ARG A 64 0.08 19.80 -5.08
CA ARG A 64 -0.28 20.82 -6.07
C ARG A 64 0.14 22.22 -5.66
#